data_AF-A0A9P1MQC0-F1
#
_entry.id   AF-A0A9P1MQC0-F1
#
_cell.length_a   1.000
_cell.length_b   1.000
_cell.length_c   1.000
_cell.angle_alpha   90.00
_cell.angle_beta   90.00
_cell.angle_gamma   90.00
#
_symmetry.space_group_name_H-M   'P 1'
#
loop_
_entity.id
_entity.type
_entity.pdbx_description
1 polymer ?
#
loop_
_entity_poly.entity_id
_entity_poly.type
_entity_poly.pdbx_seq_one_letter_code
_entity_poly.pdbx_strand_id
1 'polypeptide(L)'
;MDDYIPDDMKTLAGYDYVIDKTWNGLPVDHAPIKVNMNWQFEKIEGKPHKRVVKVNFEAPLFDDPEPDDPPGILNDLYNYECIEFFFANQKNQYLEVEVGPHGHWLCILFDGVRKPFNNGEELELVVNNKIIGSDTWQGELEIPLAYFPGNVTKFNSYAIHGTGDERVYEALYPVTDGSYEEPDFHRTQFYGKMNMRRIVPENYIHRPFADFKYGDLWNGLY
;
A
#
# COMPACT_ATOMS: atom_id res chain seq x y z
N MET A 1 -13.21 -31.16 14.75
CA MET A 1 -12.64 -30.38 15.86
C MET A 1 -13.03 -28.96 15.54
N ASP A 2 -13.95 -28.39 16.31
CA ASP A 2 -14.64 -27.15 15.94
C ASP A 2 -13.66 -26.00 15.69
N ASP A 3 -13.82 -25.35 14.53
CA ASP A 3 -13.06 -24.18 14.11
C ASP A 3 -13.44 -22.99 15.02
N TYR A 4 -12.74 -22.87 16.14
CA TYR A 4 -12.79 -21.65 16.95
C TYR A 4 -12.09 -20.52 16.19
N ILE A 5 -12.85 -19.81 15.37
CA ILE A 5 -12.53 -18.44 14.94
C ILE A 5 -12.89 -17.55 16.13
N PRO A 6 -11.91 -16.93 16.82
CA PRO A 6 -12.25 -16.07 17.95
C PRO A 6 -13.11 -14.89 17.47
N ASP A 7 -14.06 -14.45 18.31
CA ASP A 7 -15.06 -13.43 17.94
C ASP A 7 -14.45 -12.08 17.51
N ASP A 8 -13.19 -11.82 17.85
CA ASP A 8 -12.43 -10.64 17.43
C ASP A 8 -12.10 -10.63 15.93
N MET A 9 -12.12 -11.78 15.25
CA MET A 9 -11.93 -11.89 13.81
C MET A 9 -13.21 -11.61 13.00
N LYS A 10 -14.37 -11.44 13.64
CA LYS A 10 -15.68 -11.21 12.98
C LYS A 10 -16.11 -9.75 12.82
N THR A 11 -15.37 -8.77 13.36
CA THR A 11 -15.84 -7.36 13.36
C THR A 11 -14.75 -6.32 13.10
N LEU A 12 -13.74 -6.66 12.30
CA LEU A 12 -12.82 -5.63 11.80
C LEU A 12 -13.57 -4.73 10.82
N ALA A 13 -13.62 -3.44 11.12
CA ALA A 13 -14.40 -2.46 10.37
C ALA A 13 -13.76 -2.08 9.02
N GLY A 14 -12.54 -2.55 8.75
CA GLY A 14 -11.75 -2.14 7.60
C GLY A 14 -11.32 -0.68 7.66
N TYR A 15 -10.73 -0.25 6.55
CA TYR A 15 -10.30 1.13 6.34
C TYR A 15 -10.65 1.55 4.91
N ASP A 16 -11.59 2.47 4.81
CA ASP A 16 -12.06 3.06 3.55
C ASP A 16 -11.58 4.50 3.47
N TYR A 17 -11.09 4.91 2.30
CA TYR A 17 -10.73 6.29 2.03
C TYR A 17 -10.84 6.64 0.55
N VAL A 18 -10.68 7.94 0.28
CA VAL A 18 -10.77 8.50 -1.06
C VAL A 18 -9.55 9.38 -1.30
N ILE A 19 -8.94 9.27 -2.47
CA ILE A 19 -7.98 10.24 -2.99
C ILE A 19 -8.75 11.14 -3.96
N ASP A 20 -8.88 12.42 -3.59
CA ASP A 20 -9.65 13.42 -4.34
C ASP A 20 -8.88 14.75 -4.50
N LYS A 21 -7.58 14.73 -4.19
CA LYS A 21 -6.71 15.91 -4.21
C LYS A 21 -5.33 15.60 -4.74
N THR A 22 -4.75 16.59 -5.41
CA THR A 22 -3.32 16.65 -5.72
C THR A 22 -2.48 16.68 -4.44
N TRP A 23 -1.19 16.39 -4.55
CA TRP A 23 -0.22 16.35 -3.45
C TRP A 23 -0.16 17.66 -2.65
N ASN A 24 -0.46 18.79 -3.30
CA ASN A 24 -0.51 20.13 -2.71
C ASN A 24 -1.94 20.58 -2.33
N GLY A 25 -2.92 19.69 -2.41
CA GLY A 25 -4.27 19.87 -1.87
C GLY A 25 -5.29 20.54 -2.78
N LEU A 26 -5.01 20.66 -4.08
CA LEU A 26 -5.99 21.10 -5.07
C LEU A 26 -6.95 19.95 -5.40
N PRO A 27 -8.23 20.21 -5.68
CA PRO A 27 -9.15 19.17 -6.13
C PRO A 27 -8.72 18.59 -7.48
N VAL A 28 -8.94 17.29 -7.68
CA VAL A 28 -8.77 16.62 -8.97
C VAL A 28 -9.96 16.90 -9.90
N ASP A 29 -9.75 16.75 -11.22
CA ASP A 29 -10.76 17.00 -12.26
C ASP A 29 -11.37 15.72 -12.89
N HIS A 30 -10.99 14.55 -12.38
CA HIS A 30 -11.52 13.24 -12.75
C HIS A 30 -12.28 12.56 -11.59
N ALA A 31 -12.75 11.34 -11.81
CA ALA A 31 -13.36 10.54 -10.76
C ALA A 31 -12.34 10.26 -9.63
N PRO A 32 -12.72 10.39 -8.35
CA PRO A 32 -11.79 10.16 -7.25
C PRO A 32 -11.54 8.66 -7.05
N ILE A 33 -10.34 8.32 -6.60
CA ILE A 33 -9.93 6.94 -6.35
C ILE A 33 -10.50 6.49 -5.00
N LYS A 34 -11.22 5.37 -4.98
CA LYS A 34 -11.81 4.82 -3.77
C LYS A 34 -11.10 3.54 -3.38
N VAL A 35 -10.57 3.50 -2.17
CA VAL A 35 -9.79 2.37 -1.66
C VAL A 35 -10.47 1.79 -0.43
N ASN A 36 -10.51 0.46 -0.37
CA ASN A 36 -10.93 -0.32 0.77
C ASN A 36 -9.81 -1.28 1.19
N MET A 37 -9.52 -1.34 2.48
CA MET A 37 -8.56 -2.28 3.07
C MET A 37 -9.22 -3.13 4.15
N ASN A 38 -8.98 -4.44 4.11
CA ASN A 38 -9.54 -5.40 5.04
C ASN A 38 -8.54 -6.50 5.42
N TRP A 39 -8.75 -7.10 6.60
CA TRP A 39 -8.08 -8.33 6.98
C TRP A 39 -8.49 -9.48 6.07
N GLN A 40 -7.53 -10.32 5.70
CA GLN A 40 -7.83 -11.65 5.18
C GLN A 40 -6.94 -12.70 5.82
N PHE A 41 -7.60 -13.68 6.43
CA PHE A 41 -6.99 -14.87 6.97
C PHE A 41 -7.50 -16.08 6.21
N GLU A 42 -6.59 -16.92 5.73
CA GLU A 42 -6.92 -18.16 5.03
C GLU A 42 -6.10 -19.32 5.62
N LYS A 43 -6.80 -20.39 5.98
CA LYS A 43 -6.22 -21.63 6.49
C LYS A 43 -6.49 -22.75 5.50
N ILE A 44 -5.44 -23.20 4.83
CA ILE A 44 -5.49 -24.36 3.93
C ILE A 44 -4.69 -25.48 4.59
N GLU A 45 -5.29 -26.67 4.70
CA GLU A 45 -4.61 -27.84 5.26
C GLU A 45 -3.33 -28.16 4.48
N GLY A 46 -2.23 -28.38 5.19
CA GLY A 46 -0.92 -28.70 4.60
C GLY A 46 -0.19 -27.51 3.96
N LYS A 47 -0.72 -26.28 4.05
CA LYS A 47 -0.04 -25.06 3.58
C LYS A 47 0.12 -24.05 4.72
N PRO A 48 1.12 -23.14 4.64
CA PRO A 48 1.19 -22.00 5.55
C PRO A 48 -0.09 -21.18 5.53
N HIS A 49 -0.52 -20.69 6.69
CA HIS A 49 -1.72 -19.85 6.77
C HIS A 49 -1.43 -18.48 6.15
N LYS A 50 -2.35 -17.98 5.32
CA LYS A 50 -2.29 -16.63 4.78
C LYS A 50 -2.78 -15.62 5.81
N ARG A 51 -2.02 -14.54 5.98
CA ARG A 51 -2.33 -13.38 6.82
C ARG A 51 -1.95 -12.13 6.03
N VAL A 52 -2.94 -11.49 5.44
CA VAL A 52 -2.72 -10.36 4.52
C VAL A 52 -3.67 -9.22 4.85
N VAL A 53 -3.24 -8.00 4.53
CA VAL A 53 -4.15 -6.88 4.30
C VAL A 53 -4.55 -6.93 2.84
N LYS A 54 -5.81 -7.24 2.56
CA LYS A 54 -6.37 -7.17 1.21
C LYS A 54 -6.76 -5.72 0.93
N VAL A 55 -6.26 -5.18 -0.17
CA VAL A 55 -6.58 -3.85 -0.66
C VAL A 55 -7.37 -4.01 -1.96
N ASN A 56 -8.51 -3.33 -2.06
CA ASN A 56 -9.32 -3.25 -3.27
C ASN A 56 -9.56 -1.78 -3.60
N PHE A 57 -9.53 -1.42 -4.88
CA PHE A 57 -9.84 -0.07 -5.29
C PHE A 57 -10.37 -0.02 -6.72
N GLU A 58 -11.01 1.11 -7.03
CA GLU A 58 -11.36 1.54 -8.38
C GLU A 58 -10.74 2.91 -8.61
N ALA A 59 -10.03 3.04 -9.72
CA ALA A 59 -9.28 4.23 -10.10
C ALA A 59 -9.53 4.55 -11.58
N PRO A 60 -9.46 5.84 -11.98
CA PRO A 60 -9.35 6.19 -13.38
C PRO A 60 -8.13 5.50 -14.00
N LEU A 61 -8.28 5.09 -15.26
CA LEU A 61 -7.16 4.71 -16.12
C LEU A 61 -6.79 5.94 -16.95
N PHE A 62 -5.57 6.43 -16.79
CA PHE A 62 -5.05 7.57 -17.55
C PHE A 62 -4.38 7.14 -18.86
N ASP A 63 -4.13 5.83 -19.03
CA ASP A 63 -3.59 5.23 -20.25
C ASP A 63 -2.19 5.78 -20.57
N ASP A 64 -1.40 6.02 -19.51
CA ASP A 64 0.04 6.30 -19.66
C ASP A 64 0.74 5.09 -20.32
N PRO A 65 1.90 5.30 -20.96
CA PRO A 65 2.68 4.20 -21.52
C PRO A 65 2.95 3.12 -20.46
N GLU A 66 2.64 1.86 -20.76
CA GLU A 66 2.91 0.73 -19.85
C GLU A 66 4.42 0.40 -19.79
N PRO A 67 4.89 -0.23 -18.70
CA PRO A 67 6.24 -0.78 -18.65
C PRO A 67 6.50 -1.82 -19.74
N ASP A 68 7.72 -1.86 -20.29
CA ASP A 68 8.14 -2.87 -21.27
C ASP A 68 8.27 -4.28 -20.64
N ASP A 69 8.51 -4.34 -19.34
CA ASP A 69 8.63 -5.58 -18.57
C ASP A 69 7.28 -6.29 -18.42
N PRO A 70 7.26 -7.64 -18.34
CA PRO A 70 6.03 -8.36 -18.04
C PRO A 70 5.50 -8.02 -16.63
N PRO A 71 4.20 -8.24 -16.37
CA PRO A 71 3.62 -8.04 -15.04
C PRO A 71 4.42 -8.78 -13.96
N GLY A 72 4.76 -8.08 -12.88
CA GLY A 72 5.75 -8.56 -11.92
C GLY A 72 6.30 -7.45 -11.04
N ILE A 73 7.40 -7.77 -10.34
CA ILE A 73 8.17 -6.75 -9.62
C ILE A 73 8.80 -5.79 -10.65
N LEU A 74 8.63 -4.48 -10.45
CA LEU A 74 9.24 -3.46 -11.29
C LEU A 74 9.87 -2.37 -10.42
N ASN A 75 11.19 -2.19 -10.56
CA ASN A 75 11.88 -1.06 -9.94
C ASN A 75 11.48 0.25 -10.62
N ASP A 76 11.48 1.33 -9.83
CA ASP A 76 11.11 2.66 -10.28
C ASP A 76 9.70 2.73 -10.91
N LEU A 77 8.74 1.95 -10.40
CA LEU A 77 7.36 1.89 -10.89
C LEU A 77 6.64 3.24 -10.77
N TYR A 78 7.03 4.10 -9.83
CA TYR A 78 6.62 5.51 -9.76
C TYR A 78 6.86 6.32 -11.06
N ASN A 79 7.67 5.82 -11.99
CA ASN A 79 7.82 6.42 -13.33
C ASN A 79 6.64 6.13 -14.26
N TYR A 80 5.67 5.32 -13.85
CA TYR A 80 4.49 4.94 -14.61
C TYR A 80 3.20 5.33 -13.87
N GLU A 81 2.06 5.12 -14.51
CA GLU A 81 0.77 5.20 -13.82
C GLU A 81 0.73 4.18 -12.68
N CYS A 82 0.57 4.65 -11.44
CA CYS A 82 0.56 3.78 -10.28
C CYS A 82 -0.17 4.39 -9.08
N ILE A 83 -0.51 3.52 -8.12
CA ILE A 83 -0.97 3.90 -6.79
C ILE A 83 0.03 3.38 -5.77
N GLU A 84 0.32 4.23 -4.79
CA GLU A 84 1.26 3.92 -3.71
C GLU A 84 0.56 3.92 -2.35
N PHE A 85 1.02 3.04 -1.45
CA PHE A 85 0.55 2.91 -0.08
C PHE A 85 1.73 2.92 0.88
N PHE A 86 1.69 3.83 1.87
CA PHE A 86 2.74 3.96 2.87
C PHE A 86 2.23 3.71 4.27
N PHE A 87 2.81 2.72 4.95
CA PHE A 87 2.42 2.31 6.29
C PHE A 87 3.57 2.57 7.27
N ALA A 88 3.46 3.61 8.10
CA ALA A 88 4.54 4.07 8.95
C ALA A 88 4.24 3.94 10.46
N ASN A 89 5.30 3.69 11.24
CA ASN A 89 5.26 3.74 12.70
C ASN A 89 5.95 5.01 13.26
N GLN A 90 6.01 5.14 14.59
CA GLN A 90 6.63 6.29 15.25
C GLN A 90 8.17 6.27 15.27
N LYS A 91 8.80 5.17 14.85
CA LYS A 91 10.26 5.03 14.73
C LYS A 91 10.79 5.45 13.35
N ASN A 92 9.93 5.99 12.49
CA ASN A 92 10.21 6.24 11.07
C ASN A 92 10.52 4.98 10.27
N GLN A 93 10.03 3.82 10.73
CA GLN A 93 9.99 2.62 9.90
C GLN A 93 8.71 2.63 9.10
N TYR A 94 8.80 2.25 7.83
CA TYR A 94 7.63 2.19 6.97
C TYR A 94 7.79 1.18 5.85
N LEU A 95 6.63 0.69 5.42
CA LEU A 95 6.44 -0.09 4.20
C LEU A 95 5.92 0.87 3.13
N GLU A 96 6.51 0.79 1.94
CA GLU A 96 6.03 1.35 0.67
C GLU A 96 5.55 0.20 -0.21
N VAL A 97 4.36 0.35 -0.79
CA VAL A 97 3.81 -0.57 -1.79
C VAL A 97 3.34 0.24 -2.98
N GLU A 98 3.89 0.00 -4.15
CA GLU A 98 3.49 0.59 -5.43
C GLU A 98 2.76 -0.48 -6.27
N VAL A 99 1.72 -0.08 -7.01
CA VAL A 99 0.99 -0.97 -7.93
C VAL A 99 0.49 -0.22 -9.16
N GLY A 100 0.76 -0.77 -10.35
CA GLY A 100 0.34 -0.19 -11.64
C GLY A 100 -0.84 -0.94 -12.28
N PRO A 101 -1.56 -0.32 -13.24
CA PRO A 101 -2.74 -0.92 -13.88
C PRO A 101 -2.43 -2.23 -14.62
N HIS A 102 -1.20 -2.38 -15.11
CA HIS A 102 -0.73 -3.52 -15.90
C HIS A 102 -0.22 -4.70 -15.05
N GLY A 103 -0.41 -4.66 -13.73
CA GLY A 103 -0.08 -5.77 -12.82
C GLY A 103 1.36 -5.76 -12.33
N HIS A 104 2.09 -4.67 -12.52
CA HIS A 104 3.38 -4.43 -11.89
C HIS A 104 3.22 -3.97 -10.44
N TRP A 105 4.19 -4.30 -9.59
CA TRP A 105 4.25 -3.81 -8.23
C TRP A 105 5.68 -3.62 -7.75
N LEU A 106 5.84 -2.87 -6.66
CA LEU A 106 7.10 -2.78 -5.92
C LEU A 106 6.79 -2.73 -4.42
N CYS A 107 7.62 -3.38 -3.60
CA CYS A 107 7.52 -3.26 -2.15
C CYS A 107 8.89 -2.93 -1.56
N ILE A 108 8.99 -1.81 -0.84
CA ILE A 108 10.24 -1.39 -0.20
C ILE A 108 10.00 -1.19 1.30
N LEU A 109 10.95 -1.68 2.11
CA LEU A 109 10.95 -1.62 3.56
C LEU A 109 12.03 -0.67 4.04
N PHE A 110 11.67 0.27 4.91
CA PHE A 110 12.54 1.34 5.37
C PHE A 110 12.76 1.32 6.88
N ASP A 111 14.01 1.52 7.30
CA ASP A 111 14.39 1.80 8.69
C ASP A 111 14.92 3.24 8.82
N GLY A 112 13.99 4.18 8.80
CA GLY A 112 14.23 5.61 8.72
C GLY A 112 13.89 6.18 7.34
N VAL A 113 13.65 7.49 7.28
CA VAL A 113 13.29 8.21 6.06
C VAL A 113 14.36 7.99 4.98
N ARG A 114 13.95 7.42 3.84
CA ARG A 114 14.81 7.10 2.68
C ARG A 114 16.00 6.19 3.01
N LYS A 115 15.81 5.27 3.96
CA LYS A 115 16.78 4.22 4.30
C LYS A 115 16.20 2.83 4.04
N PRO A 116 16.09 2.42 2.76
CA PRO A 116 15.62 1.08 2.43
C PRO A 116 16.64 0.04 2.92
N PHE A 117 16.15 -1.11 3.40
CA PHE A 117 17.00 -2.24 3.78
C PHE A 117 16.76 -3.50 2.94
N ASN A 118 15.81 -3.44 2.01
CA ASN A 118 15.67 -4.38 0.90
C ASN A 118 15.82 -3.62 -0.43
N ASN A 119 15.86 -4.34 -1.55
CA ASN A 119 15.99 -3.72 -2.88
C ASN A 119 14.71 -3.80 -3.73
N GLY A 120 13.64 -4.38 -3.19
CA GLY A 120 12.34 -4.49 -3.84
C GLY A 120 12.15 -5.74 -4.70
N GLU A 121 13.23 -6.45 -5.00
CA GLU A 121 13.26 -7.55 -5.97
C GLU A 121 12.81 -8.89 -5.39
N GLU A 122 12.63 -8.98 -4.06
CA GLU A 122 12.30 -10.23 -3.36
C GLU A 122 10.87 -10.31 -2.80
N LEU A 123 10.15 -9.18 -2.78
CA LEU A 123 8.86 -9.06 -2.12
C LEU A 123 7.70 -9.23 -3.11
N GLU A 124 7.25 -10.47 -3.25
CA GLU A 124 6.10 -10.81 -4.09
C GLU A 124 4.77 -10.33 -3.50
N LEU A 125 3.85 -9.90 -4.36
CA LEU A 125 2.44 -9.66 -4.04
C LEU A 125 1.54 -10.56 -4.90
N VAL A 126 0.35 -10.86 -4.38
CA VAL A 126 -0.75 -11.33 -5.22
C VAL A 126 -1.45 -10.08 -5.74
N VAL A 127 -1.42 -9.85 -7.06
CA VAL A 127 -2.02 -8.70 -7.75
C VAL A 127 -2.98 -9.20 -8.82
N ASN A 128 -4.23 -8.75 -8.77
CA ASN A 128 -5.32 -9.14 -9.69
C ASN A 128 -5.96 -7.91 -10.35
N ASN A 129 -5.14 -7.03 -10.91
CA ASN A 129 -5.61 -5.79 -11.52
C ASN A 129 -6.36 -6.06 -12.83
N LYS A 130 -7.33 -5.20 -13.13
CA LYS A 130 -8.18 -5.34 -14.30
C LYS A 130 -8.59 -4.00 -14.86
N ILE A 131 -8.26 -3.75 -16.12
CA ILE A 131 -8.79 -2.62 -16.88
C ILE A 131 -10.25 -2.91 -17.26
N ILE A 132 -11.12 -1.92 -17.02
CA ILE A 132 -12.56 -1.99 -17.26
C ILE A 132 -12.94 -0.86 -18.20
N GLY A 133 -13.36 -1.22 -19.42
CA GLY A 133 -13.65 -0.21 -20.44
C GLY A 133 -12.37 0.46 -20.91
N SER A 134 -12.41 1.79 -21.05
CA SER A 134 -11.30 2.58 -21.59
C SER A 134 -10.74 3.63 -20.61
N ASP A 135 -11.35 3.80 -19.44
CA ASP A 135 -11.09 4.93 -18.54
C ASP A 135 -11.02 4.54 -17.05
N THR A 136 -11.09 3.24 -16.74
CA THR A 136 -11.17 2.75 -15.37
C THR A 136 -10.34 1.48 -15.23
N TRP A 137 -9.66 1.32 -14.10
CA TRP A 137 -9.10 0.04 -13.68
C TRP A 137 -9.46 -0.26 -12.22
N GLN A 138 -9.62 -1.54 -11.95
CA GLN A 138 -9.81 -2.08 -10.62
C GLN A 138 -8.52 -2.74 -10.17
N GLY A 139 -8.07 -2.40 -8.97
CA GLY A 139 -6.93 -3.05 -8.35
C GLY A 139 -7.35 -3.94 -7.20
N GLU A 140 -6.71 -5.09 -7.12
CA GLU A 140 -6.81 -6.01 -5.99
C GLU A 140 -5.42 -6.51 -5.66
N LEU A 141 -4.95 -6.26 -4.44
CA LEU A 141 -3.67 -6.78 -3.96
C LEU A 141 -3.77 -7.33 -2.54
N GLU A 142 -2.97 -8.36 -2.26
CA GLU A 142 -2.82 -8.95 -0.93
C GLU A 142 -1.42 -8.63 -0.37
N ILE A 143 -1.35 -7.74 0.62
CA ILE A 143 -0.08 -7.36 1.27
C ILE A 143 0.18 -8.30 2.46
N PRO A 144 1.25 -9.13 2.43
CA PRO A 144 1.61 -9.98 3.55
C PRO A 144 1.84 -9.21 4.84
N LEU A 145 1.30 -9.72 5.95
CA LEU A 145 1.44 -9.08 7.26
C LEU A 145 2.92 -8.94 7.69
N ALA A 146 3.81 -9.82 7.22
CA ALA A 146 5.25 -9.74 7.48
C ALA A 146 5.91 -8.48 6.93
N TYR A 147 5.31 -7.83 5.92
CA TYR A 147 5.89 -6.65 5.29
C TYR A 147 5.70 -5.41 6.16
N PHE A 148 4.72 -5.40 7.07
CA PHE A 148 4.42 -4.25 7.90
C PHE A 148 5.41 -4.14 9.07
N PRO A 149 5.92 -2.94 9.39
CA PRO A 149 6.63 -2.73 10.64
C PRO A 149 5.67 -2.86 11.83
N GLY A 150 6.21 -3.12 13.01
CA GLY A 150 5.41 -3.12 14.24
C GLY A 150 4.86 -1.72 14.55
N ASN A 151 3.65 -1.66 15.12
CA ASN A 151 2.99 -0.44 15.59
C ASN A 151 2.80 0.65 14.50
N VAL A 152 2.37 0.27 13.30
CA VAL A 152 1.92 1.24 12.29
C VAL A 152 0.80 2.12 12.87
N THR A 153 1.01 3.43 12.79
CA THR A 153 0.11 4.46 13.34
C THR A 153 -0.11 5.63 12.39
N LYS A 154 0.63 5.67 11.29
CA LYS A 154 0.58 6.69 10.26
C LYS A 154 0.41 6.04 8.90
N PHE A 155 -0.30 6.73 8.01
CA PHE A 155 -0.59 6.25 6.67
C PHE A 155 -0.67 7.40 5.68
N ASN A 156 -0.22 7.16 4.46
CA ASN A 156 -0.61 7.95 3.30
C ASN A 156 -0.75 7.06 2.08
N SER A 157 -1.46 7.55 1.08
CA SER A 157 -1.60 6.89 -0.20
C SER A 157 -1.58 7.94 -1.28
N TYR A 158 -0.94 7.60 -2.39
CA TYR A 158 -0.70 8.50 -3.49
C TYR A 158 -1.12 7.85 -4.79
N ALA A 159 -1.43 8.67 -5.79
CA ALA A 159 -1.58 8.21 -7.16
C ALA A 159 -0.69 9.09 -8.06
N ILE A 160 -0.06 8.45 -9.02
CA ILE A 160 0.80 9.09 -10.02
C ILE A 160 0.23 8.72 -11.39
N HIS A 161 0.07 9.73 -12.24
CA HIS A 161 -0.29 9.57 -13.64
C HIS A 161 0.23 10.74 -14.46
N GLY A 162 0.08 10.67 -15.78
CA GLY A 162 0.64 11.62 -16.72
C GLY A 162 2.13 11.36 -16.97
N THR A 163 2.63 11.97 -18.05
CA THR A 163 4.01 11.79 -18.52
C THR A 163 4.74 13.11 -18.68
N GLY A 164 6.06 13.09 -18.49
CA GLY A 164 6.91 14.28 -18.67
C GLY A 164 6.48 15.45 -17.77
N ASP A 165 6.24 16.60 -18.36
CA ASP A 165 5.82 17.81 -17.65
C ASP A 165 4.34 17.79 -17.23
N GLU A 166 3.55 16.84 -17.73
CA GLU A 166 2.12 16.66 -17.41
C GLU A 166 1.91 15.65 -16.28
N ARG A 167 2.98 15.27 -15.55
CA ARG A 167 2.91 14.41 -14.36
C ARG A 167 1.99 15.03 -13.31
N VAL A 168 1.02 14.25 -12.85
CA VAL A 168 0.13 14.58 -11.75
C VAL A 168 0.44 13.67 -10.57
N TYR A 169 0.48 14.28 -9.40
CA TYR A 169 0.73 13.61 -8.13
C TYR A 169 -0.43 13.90 -7.21
N GLU A 170 -1.09 12.87 -6.73
CA GLU A 170 -2.25 12.93 -5.84
C GLU A 170 -1.93 12.36 -4.46
N ALA A 171 -2.67 12.78 -3.44
CA ALA A 171 -2.45 12.34 -2.08
C ALA A 171 -3.75 12.26 -1.27
N LEU A 172 -3.89 11.20 -0.47
CA LEU A 172 -4.90 11.13 0.58
C LEU A 172 -4.69 12.23 1.64
N TYR A 173 -3.45 12.39 2.09
CA TYR A 173 -3.05 13.45 3.02
C TYR A 173 -2.03 14.37 2.33
N PRO A 174 -2.50 15.46 1.70
CA PRO A 174 -1.64 16.39 0.96
C PRO A 174 -0.81 17.30 1.89
N VAL A 175 0.28 17.81 1.35
CA VAL A 175 1.14 18.81 1.97
C VAL A 175 0.61 20.20 1.61
N THR A 176 -0.12 20.83 2.54
CA THR A 176 -0.89 22.06 2.28
C THR A 176 -0.40 23.28 3.04
N ASP A 177 0.66 23.14 3.83
CA ASP A 177 1.20 24.20 4.69
C ASP A 177 2.16 25.17 3.96
N GLY A 178 2.38 24.95 2.65
CA GLY A 178 3.27 25.77 1.83
C GLY A 178 4.75 25.59 2.13
N SER A 179 5.13 24.54 2.87
CA SER A 179 6.53 24.28 3.23
C SER A 179 7.37 23.69 2.09
N TYR A 180 6.75 23.22 1.01
CA TYR A 180 7.41 22.57 -0.12
C TYR A 180 6.80 22.97 -1.46
N GLU A 181 7.66 23.08 -2.48
CA GLU A 181 7.30 23.44 -3.85
C GLU A 181 7.16 22.21 -4.76
N GLU A 182 7.68 21.05 -4.33
CA GLU A 182 7.71 19.79 -5.09
C GLU A 182 7.15 18.61 -4.27
N PRO A 183 6.53 17.62 -4.93
CA PRO A 183 6.07 16.40 -4.27
C PRO A 183 7.24 15.59 -3.73
N ASP A 184 7.08 15.05 -2.52
CA ASP A 184 7.99 14.07 -1.92
C ASP A 184 7.20 13.17 -0.97
N PHE A 185 6.93 11.95 -1.43
CA PHE A 185 6.04 11.02 -0.76
C PHE A 185 6.64 10.39 0.49
N HIS A 186 7.96 10.46 0.68
CA HIS A 186 8.63 9.94 1.88
C HIS A 186 8.64 10.92 3.07
N ARG A 187 7.90 12.04 2.99
CA ARG A 187 7.74 12.99 4.11
C ARG A 187 6.75 12.45 5.16
N THR A 188 7.16 11.43 5.90
CA THR A 188 6.31 10.69 6.88
C THR A 188 5.71 11.56 7.99
N GLN A 189 6.17 12.80 8.17
CA GLN A 189 5.56 13.78 9.07
C GLN A 189 4.17 14.26 8.61
N PHE A 190 3.86 14.21 7.31
CA PHE A 190 2.56 14.62 6.77
C PHE A 190 1.53 13.49 6.71
N TYR A 191 1.95 12.25 7.00
CA TYR A 191 1.05 11.11 6.96
C TYR A 191 -0.05 11.28 8.00
N GLY A 192 -1.28 10.96 7.60
CA GLY A 192 -2.42 10.99 8.49
C GLY A 192 -2.39 9.84 9.50
N LYS A 193 -3.22 9.97 10.54
CA LYS A 193 -3.33 8.92 11.57
C LYS A 193 -4.05 7.71 10.99
N MET A 194 -3.52 6.52 11.25
CA MET A 194 -4.19 5.27 10.94
C MET A 194 -4.30 4.39 12.19
N ASN A 195 -5.45 3.75 12.34
CA ASN A 195 -5.69 2.77 13.40
C ASN A 195 -5.69 1.36 12.80
N MET A 196 -4.54 0.68 12.85
CA MET A 196 -4.40 -0.69 12.33
C MET A 196 -5.36 -1.69 12.97
N ARG A 197 -5.86 -1.43 14.19
CA ARG A 197 -6.84 -2.30 14.87
C ARG A 197 -8.16 -2.42 14.13
N ARG A 198 -8.41 -1.56 13.15
CA ARG A 198 -9.57 -1.65 12.25
C ARG A 198 -9.38 -2.64 11.12
N ILE A 199 -8.12 -2.94 10.76
CA ILE A 199 -7.74 -3.73 9.57
C ILE A 199 -7.12 -5.06 9.98
N VAL A 200 -6.44 -5.16 11.11
CA VAL A 200 -5.69 -6.36 11.53
C VAL A 200 -6.04 -6.69 12.98
N PRO A 201 -6.17 -7.97 13.38
CA PRO A 201 -6.40 -8.34 14.77
C PRO A 201 -5.28 -7.86 15.72
N GLU A 202 -5.64 -7.50 16.95
CA GLU A 202 -4.74 -6.85 17.93
C GLU A 202 -3.44 -7.62 18.19
N ASN A 203 -3.53 -8.94 18.25
CA ASN A 203 -2.41 -9.83 18.52
C ASN A 203 -1.31 -9.81 17.44
N TYR A 204 -1.57 -9.15 16.30
CA TYR A 204 -0.66 -9.07 15.17
C TYR A 204 -0.06 -7.67 14.92
N ILE A 205 -0.45 -6.63 15.67
CA ILE A 205 -0.09 -5.23 15.34
C ILE A 205 1.20 -4.77 16.03
N HIS A 206 1.48 -5.28 17.23
CA HIS A 206 2.50 -4.67 18.10
C HIS A 206 3.94 -4.96 17.71
N ARG A 207 4.18 -6.05 16.99
CA ARG A 207 5.49 -6.48 16.53
C ARG A 207 5.39 -6.92 15.08
N PRO A 208 6.48 -6.79 14.30
CA PRO A 208 6.56 -7.40 12.99
C PRO A 208 6.17 -8.89 13.05
N PHE A 209 5.41 -9.33 12.05
CA PHE A 209 4.96 -10.71 11.98
C PHE A 209 6.03 -11.58 11.32
N ALA A 210 6.50 -12.60 12.03
CA ALA A 210 7.37 -13.62 11.45
C ALA A 210 6.53 -14.59 10.63
N ASP A 211 6.66 -14.53 9.31
CA ASP A 211 5.92 -15.38 8.38
C ASP A 211 6.70 -16.65 8.02
N PHE A 212 5.99 -17.71 7.63
CA PHE A 212 6.63 -18.96 7.25
C PHE A 212 7.43 -18.84 5.94
N LYS A 213 6.94 -18.06 4.97
CA LYS A 213 7.58 -17.84 3.67
C LYS A 213 8.71 -16.81 3.78
N TYR A 214 8.45 -15.68 4.45
CA TYR A 214 9.37 -14.54 4.47
C TYR A 214 10.28 -14.48 5.70
N GLY A 215 10.02 -15.28 6.72
CA GLY A 215 10.71 -15.17 8.01
C GLY A 215 10.33 -13.87 8.74
N ASP A 216 11.25 -13.41 9.59
CA ASP A 216 11.15 -12.11 10.27
C ASP A 216 11.96 -11.07 9.50
N LEU A 217 11.29 -10.38 8.56
CA LEU A 217 11.91 -9.36 7.70
C LEU A 217 12.47 -8.16 8.47
N TRP A 218 11.97 -7.93 9.69
CA TRP A 218 12.34 -6.79 10.53
C TRP A 218 13.26 -7.19 11.69
N ASN A 219 13.82 -8.40 11.65
CA ASN A 219 14.67 -8.94 12.71
C ASN A 219 15.84 -8.00 13.03
N GLY A 220 16.01 -7.65 14.30
CA GLY A 220 17.04 -6.72 14.76
C GLY A 220 16.71 -5.24 14.60
N LEU A 221 15.53 -4.89 14.07
CA LEU A 221 15.11 -3.50 13.84
C LEU A 221 13.99 -3.03 14.80
N TYR A 222 13.40 -3.92 15.61
CA TYR A 222 12.31 -3.57 16.55
C TYR A 222 12.75 -3.26 17.98
#